data_AF-A0AA88M869-F1
#
_entry.id   AF-A0AA88M869-F1
#
_cell.length_a   1.000
_cell.length_b   1.000
_cell.length_c   1.000
_cell.angle_alpha   90.00
_cell.angle_beta   90.00
_cell.angle_gamma   90.00
#
_symmetry.space_group_name_H-M   'P 1'
#
loop_
_entity.id
_entity.type
_entity.pdbx_description
1 polymer ?
#
loop_
_entity_poly.entity_id
_entity_poly.type
_entity_poly.pdbx_seq_one_letter_code
_entity_poly.pdbx_strand_id
1 'polypeptide(L)'
;MYRRVYRLHERLVNLRSEYNLRLKSGVTTTQIPMTQIHTVQVLQQAPERVRPELDQVTMRYIQDLLGWVEENQRRVDDGEWGSDLPTVESQLGSHRGLHQSVEEFRTKIERAKADENQISAGSKAAYRDYLGKLELQYDRLLNDSKARLRYLVQLHAFVTAATKELMWLNEKEEEEVNYDWSERNTNMVSKKENYSGLMRELELREKKVNGVQTTGDKLLRDGHPARKTVEAFTAALQTQWSWILQLCCCIETHLKENTAYFQFFSDVKEAEDKIKKMQDTMKRKYSCDRSITVTRLEDLLQDAADEKEQLNEFKTHLEGLKRRAKTVVQLKPRNPATPIKGKLPIQAVCDFKQMEITVHRGDECALLDNSQPYKWKVLNDKGDEASVPSICFLVPPTNKDAVNSVAGLDGNLQRLHDVADDVCGHEESVVLAVPDERHPHHQDLEHHYV
;
A
#
# COMPACT_ATOMS: atom_id res chain seq x y z
N MET A 1 -10.52 -0.60 13.04
CA MET A 1 -9.15 -0.83 13.57
C MET A 1 -8.94 -2.26 14.09
N TYR A 2 -9.48 -2.69 15.25
CA TYR A 2 -9.17 -4.01 15.86
C TYR A 2 -9.35 -5.27 14.96
N ARG A 3 -10.34 -5.29 14.05
CA ARG A 3 -10.63 -6.47 13.21
C ARG A 3 -9.64 -6.76 12.06
N ARG A 4 -8.74 -5.83 11.70
CA ARG A 4 -7.72 -6.08 10.64
C ARG A 4 -6.44 -6.71 11.21
N VAL A 5 -5.98 -6.26 12.38
CA VAL A 5 -4.86 -6.88 13.11
C VAL A 5 -5.14 -8.36 13.40
N TYR A 6 -6.39 -8.70 13.73
CA TYR A 6 -6.81 -10.08 13.97
C TYR A 6 -6.62 -11.02 12.77
N ARG A 7 -6.71 -10.54 11.51
CA ARG A 7 -6.54 -11.38 10.32
C ARG A 7 -5.07 -11.67 9.98
N LEU A 8 -4.17 -10.74 10.32
CA LEU A 8 -2.72 -10.99 10.26
C LEU A 8 -2.31 -12.00 11.35
N HIS A 9 -2.89 -11.87 12.55
CA HIS A 9 -2.74 -12.83 13.64
C HIS A 9 -3.25 -14.24 13.27
N GLU A 10 -4.42 -14.36 12.64
CA GLU A 10 -5.01 -15.65 12.24
C GLU A 10 -4.18 -16.38 11.16
N ARG A 11 -3.66 -15.65 10.16
CA ARG A 11 -2.71 -16.21 9.17
C ARG A 11 -1.40 -16.69 9.82
N LEU A 12 -0.92 -16.01 10.87
CA LEU A 12 0.28 -16.40 11.62
C LEU A 12 0.04 -17.64 12.52
N VAL A 13 -1.16 -17.77 13.11
CA VAL A 13 -1.53 -18.88 13.99
C VAL A 13 -1.72 -20.20 13.23
N ASN A 14 -2.29 -20.17 12.02
CA ASN A 14 -2.46 -21.39 11.22
C ASN A 14 -1.11 -22.03 10.82
N LEU A 15 -0.09 -21.21 10.49
CA LEU A 15 1.29 -21.67 10.27
C LEU A 15 1.95 -22.32 11.51
N ARG A 16 1.43 -22.08 12.72
CA ARG A 16 1.95 -22.66 13.97
C ARG A 16 1.37 -24.04 14.28
N SER A 17 0.21 -24.37 13.69
CA SER A 17 -0.56 -25.58 14.04
C SER A 17 -0.01 -26.85 13.38
N GLU A 18 0.47 -26.77 12.13
CA GLU A 18 1.01 -27.92 11.40
C GLU A 18 2.36 -28.44 11.94
N TYR A 19 3.15 -27.57 12.59
CA TYR A 19 4.48 -27.94 13.09
C TYR A 19 4.45 -28.68 14.44
N ASN A 20 3.39 -28.54 15.24
CA ASN A 20 3.33 -29.06 16.61
C ASN A 20 2.85 -30.51 16.74
N LEU A 21 2.41 -31.15 15.64
CA LEU A 21 1.92 -32.53 15.64
C LEU A 21 3.03 -33.59 15.46
N ARG A 22 4.31 -33.21 15.47
CA ARG A 22 5.43 -34.11 15.14
C ARG A 22 6.52 -34.32 16.20
N LEU A 23 6.35 -33.83 17.43
CA LEU A 23 7.22 -34.16 18.57
C LEU A 23 6.43 -34.52 19.85
N LYS A 24 5.95 -35.76 19.91
CA LYS A 24 5.66 -36.48 21.17
C LYS A 24 5.91 -37.98 21.04
N SER A 25 7.03 -38.48 21.56
CA SER A 25 7.19 -39.90 21.91
C SER A 25 8.35 -40.16 22.88
N GLY A 26 8.04 -40.65 24.09
CA GLY A 26 8.97 -41.36 24.98
C GLY A 26 10.03 -40.51 25.74
N VAL A 27 10.67 -41.00 26.82
CA VAL A 27 10.44 -42.22 27.65
C VAL A 27 10.81 -41.93 29.12
N THR A 28 9.90 -42.31 30.00
CA THR A 28 9.95 -42.92 31.34
C THR A 28 11.28 -43.19 32.10
N THR A 29 11.25 -42.78 33.38
CA THR A 29 11.84 -43.29 34.65
C THR A 29 12.77 -44.53 34.72
N THR A 30 13.82 -44.45 35.54
CA THR A 30 14.34 -45.57 36.38
C THR A 30 14.92 -45.09 37.73
N GLN A 31 14.72 -45.86 38.81
CA GLN A 31 15.32 -45.73 40.16
C GLN A 31 16.12 -47.01 40.50
N ILE A 32 17.25 -46.92 41.21
CA ILE A 32 17.78 -48.00 42.11
C ILE A 32 18.78 -47.39 43.17
N PRO A 33 19.19 -48.09 44.26
CA PRO A 33 19.14 -47.49 45.61
C PRO A 33 20.43 -47.62 46.47
N MET A 34 20.30 -47.36 47.79
CA MET A 34 21.33 -47.39 48.86
C MET A 34 22.11 -48.70 49.06
N THR A 35 23.32 -48.57 49.63
CA THR A 35 23.98 -49.61 50.46
C THR A 35 24.72 -49.02 51.67
N GLN A 36 24.89 -49.86 52.70
CA GLN A 36 25.60 -49.59 53.97
C GLN A 36 26.87 -50.51 54.03
N ILE A 37 27.76 -50.57 55.03
CA ILE A 37 27.93 -49.96 56.39
C ILE A 37 29.45 -50.03 56.74
N HIS A 38 30.04 -49.21 57.65
CA HIS A 38 30.41 -49.64 59.02
C HIS A 38 31.13 -48.53 59.84
N THR A 39 31.01 -48.68 61.17
CA THR A 39 31.79 -48.19 62.35
C THR A 39 33.31 -47.96 62.18
N VAL A 40 34.05 -47.21 63.04
CA VAL A 40 34.03 -47.21 64.52
C VAL A 40 34.63 -45.94 65.19
N GLN A 41 34.28 -45.78 66.48
CA GLN A 41 35.08 -45.25 67.62
C GLN A 41 35.14 -43.75 67.94
N VAL A 42 35.23 -43.52 69.27
CA VAL A 42 34.94 -42.29 70.01
C VAL A 42 36.20 -41.84 70.75
N LEU A 43 36.44 -40.54 70.81
CA LEU A 43 37.18 -39.92 71.91
C LEU A 43 36.51 -38.58 72.27
N GLN A 44 36.21 -38.41 73.56
CA GLN A 44 35.44 -37.29 74.10
C GLN A 44 36.29 -36.03 74.24
N GLN A 45 35.67 -34.86 74.06
CA GLN A 45 36.07 -33.62 74.74
C GLN A 45 34.85 -32.72 74.98
N ALA A 46 35.03 -31.69 75.81
CA ALA A 46 33.99 -31.10 76.66
C ALA A 46 32.89 -30.28 75.93
N PRO A 47 31.70 -30.10 76.54
CA PRO A 47 30.58 -29.41 75.91
C PRO A 47 30.74 -27.88 75.97
N GLU A 48 31.24 -27.29 74.89
CA GLU A 48 30.84 -25.92 74.57
C GLU A 48 29.33 -25.91 74.26
N ARG A 49 28.60 -24.92 74.78
CA ARG A 49 27.17 -24.76 74.53
C ARG A 49 26.92 -24.23 73.12
N VAL A 50 27.01 -25.12 72.13
CA VAL A 50 26.61 -24.85 70.75
C VAL A 50 25.13 -24.46 70.71
N ARG A 51 24.78 -23.49 69.85
CA ARG A 51 23.39 -23.14 69.49
C ARG A 51 23.05 -23.76 68.12
N PRO A 52 22.75 -25.07 68.03
CA PRO A 52 22.51 -25.73 66.74
C PRO A 52 21.33 -25.12 65.96
N GLU A 53 20.37 -24.51 66.66
CA GLU A 53 19.25 -23.78 66.05
C GLU A 53 19.72 -22.56 65.23
N LEU A 54 20.75 -21.83 65.68
CA LEU A 54 21.24 -20.64 64.98
C LEU A 54 21.98 -21.03 63.71
N ASP A 55 22.86 -22.04 63.78
CA ASP A 55 23.50 -22.65 62.61
C ASP A 55 22.46 -23.11 61.59
N GLN A 56 21.39 -23.80 62.04
CA GLN A 56 20.33 -24.29 61.15
C GLN A 56 19.54 -23.16 60.48
N VAL A 57 19.24 -22.07 61.20
CA VAL A 57 18.55 -20.89 60.63
C VAL A 57 19.42 -20.20 59.58
N THR A 58 20.71 -19.98 59.86
CA THR A 58 21.63 -19.30 58.93
C THR A 58 21.94 -20.18 57.71
N MET A 59 22.08 -21.50 57.89
CA MET A 59 22.20 -22.47 56.78
C MET A 59 20.93 -22.54 55.92
N ARG A 60 19.74 -22.42 56.51
CA ARG A 60 18.49 -22.35 55.74
C ARG A 60 18.39 -21.04 54.96
N TYR A 61 18.76 -19.92 55.57
CA TYR A 61 18.76 -18.62 54.90
C TYR A 61 19.59 -18.64 53.61
N ILE A 62 20.82 -19.16 53.64
CA ILE A 62 21.67 -19.21 52.45
C ILE A 62 21.14 -20.18 51.37
N GLN A 63 20.47 -21.26 51.76
CA GLN A 63 19.76 -22.16 50.84
C GLN A 63 18.55 -21.48 50.18
N ASP A 64 17.77 -20.70 50.93
CA ASP A 64 16.66 -19.92 50.40
C ASP A 64 17.16 -18.81 49.42
N LEU A 65 18.33 -18.21 49.69
CA LEU A 65 18.98 -17.27 48.76
C LEU A 65 19.45 -17.97 47.47
N LEU A 66 20.05 -19.15 47.57
CA LEU A 66 20.44 -19.97 46.40
C LEU A 66 19.24 -20.33 45.54
N GLY A 67 18.16 -20.83 46.16
CA GLY A 67 16.92 -21.15 45.45
C GLY A 67 16.30 -19.94 44.74
N TRP A 68 16.39 -18.74 45.34
CA TRP A 68 15.96 -17.50 44.70
C TRP A 68 16.82 -17.16 43.47
N VAL A 69 18.13 -17.31 43.53
CA VAL A 69 19.03 -17.06 42.39
C VAL A 69 18.78 -18.08 41.26
N GLU A 70 18.64 -19.37 41.59
CA GLU A 70 18.39 -20.44 40.62
C GLU A 70 17.00 -20.32 39.94
N GLU A 71 15.97 -19.85 40.65
CA GLU A 71 14.67 -19.52 40.05
C GLU A 71 14.76 -18.29 39.12
N ASN A 72 15.41 -17.22 39.55
CA ASN A 72 15.48 -16.00 38.74
C ASN A 72 16.42 -16.14 37.54
N GLN A 73 17.44 -17.01 37.59
CA GLN A 73 18.23 -17.39 36.42
C GLN A 73 17.34 -18.06 35.36
N ARG A 74 16.51 -19.04 35.74
CA ARG A 74 15.55 -19.67 34.81
C ARG A 74 14.61 -18.64 34.19
N ARG A 75 14.10 -17.68 34.98
CA ARG A 75 13.25 -16.58 34.46
C ARG A 75 13.96 -15.66 33.46
N VAL A 76 15.28 -15.48 33.56
CA VAL A 76 16.09 -14.70 32.59
C VAL A 76 16.35 -15.52 31.32
N ASP A 77 16.73 -16.79 31.49
CA ASP A 77 17.09 -17.72 30.42
C ASP A 77 15.86 -18.09 29.54
N ASP A 78 14.74 -18.44 30.16
CA ASP A 78 13.50 -18.90 29.48
C ASP A 78 12.58 -17.74 29.02
N GLY A 79 12.91 -16.49 29.36
CA GLY A 79 12.02 -15.36 29.13
C GLY A 79 11.82 -15.00 27.66
N GLU A 80 10.57 -14.82 27.22
CA GLU A 80 10.23 -14.43 25.84
C GLU A 80 10.73 -13.01 25.48
N TRP A 81 10.86 -12.73 24.19
CA TRP A 81 11.30 -11.42 23.67
C TRP A 81 10.17 -10.51 23.17
N GLY A 82 9.00 -11.07 22.89
CA GLY A 82 7.88 -10.37 22.23
C GLY A 82 7.89 -10.48 20.69
N SER A 83 6.70 -10.46 20.09
CA SER A 83 6.45 -10.57 18.65
C SER A 83 6.02 -9.25 17.99
N ASP A 84 5.63 -8.28 18.80
CA ASP A 84 4.99 -7.03 18.42
C ASP A 84 5.28 -5.96 19.48
N LEU A 85 4.97 -4.69 19.21
CA LEU A 85 5.29 -3.59 20.12
C LEU A 85 4.70 -3.79 21.54
N PRO A 86 3.40 -4.09 21.74
CA PRO A 86 2.85 -4.28 23.08
C PRO A 86 3.49 -5.43 23.86
N THR A 87 3.80 -6.56 23.20
CA THR A 87 4.48 -7.68 23.88
C THR A 87 5.93 -7.33 24.22
N VAL A 88 6.67 -6.64 23.34
CA VAL A 88 8.05 -6.17 23.61
C VAL A 88 8.06 -5.16 24.76
N GLU A 89 7.12 -4.21 24.81
CA GLU A 89 6.94 -3.26 25.91
C GLU A 89 6.65 -3.98 27.24
N SER A 90 5.77 -4.99 27.22
CA SER A 90 5.46 -5.82 28.38
C SER A 90 6.67 -6.59 28.90
N GLN A 91 7.45 -7.23 28.02
CA GLN A 91 8.68 -7.94 28.39
C GLN A 91 9.76 -6.99 28.94
N LEU A 92 9.93 -5.80 28.34
CA LEU A 92 10.85 -4.78 28.84
C LEU A 92 10.42 -4.24 30.21
N GLY A 93 9.13 -3.98 30.43
CA GLY A 93 8.58 -3.54 31.72
C GLY A 93 8.76 -4.58 32.82
N SER A 94 8.39 -5.84 32.53
CA SER A 94 8.58 -6.99 33.43
C SER A 94 10.05 -7.19 33.79
N HIS A 95 10.94 -7.18 32.80
CA HIS A 95 12.37 -7.40 33.01
C HIS A 95 13.06 -6.24 33.76
N ARG A 96 12.57 -5.00 33.64
CA ARG A 96 13.06 -3.89 34.49
C ARG A 96 12.80 -4.13 35.97
N GLY A 97 11.60 -4.57 36.34
CA GLY A 97 11.25 -4.91 37.72
C GLY A 97 12.03 -6.12 38.25
N LEU A 98 12.23 -7.13 37.40
CA LEU A 98 13.11 -8.27 37.72
C LEU A 98 14.55 -7.81 37.95
N HIS A 99 15.11 -6.99 37.04
CA HIS A 99 16.48 -6.54 37.15
C HIS A 99 16.73 -5.70 38.40
N GLN A 100 15.82 -4.78 38.74
CA GLN A 100 15.87 -4.03 40.00
C GLN A 100 15.88 -4.98 41.21
N SER A 101 15.02 -6.00 41.21
CA SER A 101 14.98 -7.01 42.28
C SER A 101 16.31 -7.78 42.41
N VAL A 102 17.01 -8.02 41.28
CA VAL A 102 18.35 -8.64 41.25
C VAL A 102 19.42 -7.68 41.78
N GLU A 103 19.38 -6.39 41.46
CA GLU A 103 20.35 -5.42 41.99
C GLU A 103 20.19 -5.23 43.51
N GLU A 104 18.95 -5.10 43.99
CA GLU A 104 18.64 -5.00 45.43
C GLU A 104 19.03 -6.27 46.21
N PHE A 105 18.98 -7.45 45.57
CA PHE A 105 19.36 -8.73 46.18
C PHE A 105 20.81 -8.77 46.69
N ARG A 106 21.72 -7.93 46.15
CA ARG A 106 23.11 -7.82 46.63
C ARG A 106 23.19 -7.59 48.14
N THR A 107 22.26 -6.81 48.70
CA THR A 107 22.20 -6.53 50.15
C THR A 107 22.00 -7.78 51.00
N LYS A 108 21.28 -8.79 50.49
CA LYS A 108 21.05 -10.07 51.17
C LYS A 108 22.31 -10.95 51.16
N ILE A 109 23.10 -10.87 50.09
CA ILE A 109 24.39 -11.58 49.99
C ILE A 109 25.42 -10.96 50.93
N GLU A 110 25.50 -9.62 50.99
CA GLU A 110 26.40 -8.95 51.94
C GLU A 110 26.02 -9.23 53.41
N ARG A 111 24.72 -9.38 53.69
CA ARG A 111 24.27 -9.93 54.99
C ARG A 111 24.74 -11.37 55.22
N ALA A 112 24.55 -12.26 54.26
CA ALA A 112 24.98 -13.67 54.38
C ALA A 112 26.50 -13.79 54.62
N LYS A 113 27.32 -12.89 54.05
CA LYS A 113 28.76 -12.77 54.38
C LYS A 113 29.00 -12.38 55.83
N ALA A 114 28.33 -11.34 56.31
CA ALA A 114 28.45 -10.89 57.71
C ALA A 114 28.05 -12.00 58.70
N ASP A 115 27.05 -12.81 58.35
CA ASP A 115 26.55 -13.92 59.15
C ASP A 115 27.52 -15.15 59.15
N GLU A 116 28.55 -15.25 58.29
CA GLU A 116 29.58 -16.33 58.35
C GLU A 116 30.28 -16.40 59.71
N ASN A 117 30.45 -15.25 60.38
CA ASN A 117 31.10 -15.18 61.69
C ASN A 117 30.23 -15.70 62.84
N GLN A 118 28.94 -15.94 62.61
CA GLN A 118 27.99 -16.47 63.60
C GLN A 118 27.84 -18.00 63.51
N ILE A 119 28.36 -18.62 62.44
CA ILE A 119 28.33 -20.07 62.21
C ILE A 119 29.37 -20.80 63.06
N SER A 120 28.99 -21.91 63.69
CA SER A 120 29.90 -22.77 64.47
C SER A 120 30.99 -23.42 63.61
N ALA A 121 32.14 -23.75 64.23
CA ALA A 121 33.31 -24.28 63.53
C ALA A 121 33.02 -25.56 62.70
N GLY A 122 32.10 -26.41 63.15
CA GLY A 122 31.72 -27.64 62.43
C GLY A 122 30.93 -27.40 61.14
N SER A 123 30.09 -26.35 61.11
CA SER A 123 29.26 -25.99 59.96
C SER A 123 29.94 -25.01 59.00
N LYS A 124 30.99 -24.30 59.47
CA LYS A 124 31.60 -23.16 58.77
C LYS A 124 32.17 -23.48 57.38
N ALA A 125 32.74 -24.67 57.20
CA ALA A 125 33.25 -25.10 55.89
C ALA A 125 32.14 -25.26 54.86
N ALA A 126 31.02 -25.90 55.23
CA ALA A 126 29.87 -26.07 54.35
C ALA A 126 29.17 -24.74 54.05
N TYR A 127 29.05 -23.85 55.05
CA TYR A 127 28.47 -22.51 54.84
C TYR A 127 29.28 -21.70 53.82
N ARG A 128 30.62 -21.75 53.89
CA ARG A 128 31.50 -21.07 52.94
C ARG A 128 31.39 -21.60 51.51
N ASP A 129 31.18 -22.91 51.33
CA ASP A 129 30.93 -23.51 50.01
C ASP A 129 29.61 -23.02 49.42
N TYR A 130 28.52 -23.03 50.22
CA TYR A 130 27.24 -22.45 49.81
C TYR A 130 27.33 -20.94 49.49
N LEU A 131 28.15 -20.19 50.24
CA LEU A 131 28.38 -18.76 50.00
C LEU A 131 29.14 -18.51 48.70
N GLY A 132 30.22 -19.25 48.44
CA GLY A 132 30.94 -19.17 47.16
C GLY A 132 30.07 -19.56 45.97
N LYS A 133 29.23 -20.59 46.11
CA LYS A 133 28.22 -20.96 45.10
C LYS A 133 27.21 -19.82 44.88
N LEU A 134 26.72 -19.20 45.95
CA LEU A 134 25.73 -18.12 45.89
C LEU A 134 26.29 -16.88 45.18
N GLU A 135 27.51 -16.46 45.51
CA GLU A 135 28.18 -15.35 44.84
C GLU A 135 28.37 -15.63 43.35
N LEU A 136 28.89 -16.81 42.98
CA LEU A 136 29.12 -17.20 41.59
C LEU A 136 27.82 -17.24 40.77
N GLN A 137 26.76 -17.83 41.31
CA GLN A 137 25.46 -17.87 40.64
C GLN A 137 24.82 -16.47 40.56
N TYR A 138 24.96 -15.64 41.59
CA TYR A 138 24.42 -14.29 41.59
C TYR A 138 25.12 -13.36 40.61
N ASP A 139 26.45 -13.39 40.52
CA ASP A 139 27.18 -12.56 39.56
C ASP A 139 26.88 -13.02 38.11
N ARG A 140 26.64 -14.31 37.87
CA ARG A 140 26.08 -14.78 36.58
C ARG A 140 24.69 -14.17 36.33
N LEU A 141 23.74 -14.34 37.26
CA LEU A 141 22.37 -13.82 37.14
C LEU A 141 22.36 -12.30 36.89
N LEU A 142 23.22 -11.55 37.58
CA LEU A 142 23.34 -10.11 37.43
C LEU A 142 23.87 -9.73 36.03
N ASN A 143 24.85 -10.47 35.50
CA ASN A 143 25.40 -10.25 34.16
C ASN A 143 24.40 -10.63 33.05
N ASP A 144 23.73 -11.78 33.18
CA ASP A 144 22.71 -12.25 32.23
C ASP A 144 21.49 -11.32 32.24
N SER A 145 21.04 -10.89 33.43
CA SER A 145 19.97 -9.89 33.57
C SER A 145 20.34 -8.53 32.96
N LYS A 146 21.58 -8.06 33.11
CA LYS A 146 22.08 -6.84 32.45
C LYS A 146 22.10 -7.01 30.93
N ALA A 147 22.58 -8.15 30.42
CA ALA A 147 22.60 -8.44 28.99
C ALA A 147 21.19 -8.46 28.40
N ARG A 148 20.26 -9.19 29.03
CA ARG A 148 18.85 -9.26 28.65
C ARG A 148 18.17 -7.88 28.65
N LEU A 149 18.46 -7.03 29.63
CA LEU A 149 17.93 -5.65 29.66
C LEU A 149 18.44 -4.82 28.48
N ARG A 150 19.75 -4.89 28.15
CA ARG A 150 20.31 -4.18 26.98
C ARG A 150 19.62 -4.63 25.68
N TYR A 151 19.44 -5.94 25.50
CA TYR A 151 18.77 -6.49 24.33
C TYR A 151 17.29 -6.08 24.25
N LEU A 152 16.53 -6.13 25.35
CA LEU A 152 15.13 -5.66 25.35
C LEU A 152 15.02 -4.16 25.04
N VAL A 153 15.96 -3.33 25.49
CA VAL A 153 16.00 -1.90 25.15
C VAL A 153 16.32 -1.67 23.66
N GLN A 154 17.27 -2.43 23.09
CA GLN A 154 17.58 -2.38 21.66
C GLN A 154 16.40 -2.83 20.79
N LEU A 155 15.78 -3.96 21.13
CA LEU A 155 14.62 -4.51 20.44
C LEU A 155 13.44 -3.53 20.49
N HIS A 156 13.13 -2.97 21.66
CA HIS A 156 12.08 -1.97 21.82
C HIS A 156 12.33 -0.75 20.93
N ALA A 157 13.55 -0.18 20.94
CA ALA A 157 13.87 0.97 20.10
C ALA A 157 13.67 0.69 18.60
N PHE A 158 14.09 -0.49 18.12
CA PHE A 158 13.90 -0.93 16.74
C PHE A 158 12.41 -1.18 16.41
N VAL A 159 11.69 -1.96 17.24
CA VAL A 159 10.28 -2.31 17.02
C VAL A 159 9.38 -1.08 17.06
N THR A 160 9.62 -0.12 17.97
CA THR A 160 8.89 1.16 18.01
C THR A 160 9.10 1.97 16.73
N ALA A 161 10.34 2.05 16.23
CA ALA A 161 10.64 2.75 14.99
C ALA A 161 10.01 2.06 13.77
N ALA A 162 10.15 0.74 13.64
CA ALA A 162 9.56 -0.04 12.56
C ALA A 162 8.02 0.02 12.56
N THR A 163 7.40 -0.10 13.74
CA THR A 163 5.93 0.02 13.89
C THR A 163 5.43 1.38 13.45
N LYS A 164 6.13 2.46 13.81
CA LYS A 164 5.77 3.84 13.42
C LYS A 164 5.78 4.04 11.89
N GLU A 165 6.81 3.55 11.20
CA GLU A 165 6.88 3.70 9.74
C GLU A 165 5.91 2.74 9.02
N LEU A 166 5.69 1.52 9.54
CA LEU A 166 4.66 0.60 9.05
C LEU A 166 3.24 1.18 9.19
N MET A 167 2.93 1.86 10.31
CA MET A 167 1.63 2.52 10.48
C MET A 167 1.40 3.63 9.45
N TRP A 168 2.40 4.46 9.19
CA TRP A 168 2.32 5.51 8.17
C TRP A 168 2.19 4.95 6.75
N LEU A 169 2.93 3.87 6.43
CA LEU A 169 2.79 3.18 5.13
C LEU A 169 1.38 2.60 4.95
N ASN A 170 0.82 1.98 5.98
CA ASN A 170 -0.54 1.43 5.93
C ASN A 170 -1.62 2.53 5.82
N GLU A 171 -1.40 3.70 6.42
CA GLU A 171 -2.27 4.87 6.29
C GLU A 171 -2.29 5.37 4.83
N LYS A 172 -1.12 5.48 4.20
CA LYS A 172 -1.00 5.89 2.79
C LYS A 172 -1.47 4.82 1.80
N GLU A 173 -1.25 3.54 2.09
CA GLU A 173 -1.88 2.44 1.35
C GLU A 173 -3.41 2.55 1.41
N GLU A 174 -3.98 2.80 2.60
CA GLU A 174 -5.43 2.89 2.77
C GLU A 174 -6.04 4.13 2.08
N GLU A 175 -5.32 5.26 2.05
CA GLU A 175 -5.70 6.45 1.27
C GLU A 175 -5.77 6.16 -0.24
N GLU A 176 -4.75 5.49 -0.78
CA GLU A 176 -4.60 5.27 -2.23
C GLU A 176 -5.44 4.10 -2.76
N VAL A 177 -5.53 2.99 -2.03
CA VAL A 177 -6.35 1.82 -2.41
C VAL A 177 -7.85 2.16 -2.42
N ASN A 178 -8.31 3.06 -1.55
CA ASN A 178 -9.71 3.49 -1.51
C ASN A 178 -10.04 4.67 -2.45
N TYR A 179 -9.06 5.18 -3.21
CA TYR A 179 -9.27 6.34 -4.07
C TYR A 179 -10.24 6.02 -5.23
N ASP A 180 -11.23 6.89 -5.45
CA ASP A 180 -12.20 6.73 -6.54
C ASP A 180 -11.57 7.13 -7.88
N TRP A 181 -11.20 6.12 -8.67
CA TRP A 181 -10.69 6.27 -10.04
C TRP A 181 -11.79 6.17 -11.12
N SER A 182 -13.08 6.17 -10.73
CA SER A 182 -14.22 6.11 -11.66
C SER A 182 -14.53 7.46 -12.32
N GLU A 183 -15.50 7.44 -13.24
CA GLU A 183 -16.02 8.61 -13.95
C GLU A 183 -16.64 9.68 -13.04
N ARG A 184 -16.97 9.33 -11.79
CA ARG A 184 -17.57 10.25 -10.81
C ARG A 184 -16.58 11.27 -10.27
N ASN A 185 -15.29 10.94 -10.30
CA ASN A 185 -14.24 11.79 -9.78
C ASN A 185 -13.48 12.47 -10.92
N THR A 186 -13.86 13.70 -11.23
CA THR A 186 -13.32 14.48 -12.36
C THR A 186 -12.05 15.27 -12.01
N ASN A 187 -11.71 15.42 -10.73
CA ASN A 187 -10.67 16.37 -10.28
C ASN A 187 -9.26 15.77 -10.30
N MET A 188 -8.78 15.43 -11.50
CA MET A 188 -7.42 14.90 -11.70
C MET A 188 -6.32 15.91 -11.39
N VAL A 189 -6.62 17.23 -11.44
CA VAL A 189 -5.67 18.29 -11.05
C VAL A 189 -5.34 18.19 -9.56
N SER A 190 -6.36 18.16 -8.69
CA SER A 190 -6.15 18.00 -7.24
C SER A 190 -5.51 16.66 -6.90
N LYS A 191 -5.85 15.57 -7.60
CA LYS A 191 -5.15 14.28 -7.39
C LYS A 191 -3.68 14.34 -7.77
N LYS A 192 -3.32 15.05 -8.84
CA LYS A 192 -1.92 15.24 -9.26
C LYS A 192 -1.14 16.08 -8.24
N GLU A 193 -1.75 17.09 -7.65
CA GLU A 193 -1.17 17.89 -6.56
C GLU A 193 -0.95 17.04 -5.30
N ASN A 194 -1.97 16.27 -4.88
CA ASN A 194 -1.87 15.36 -3.75
C ASN A 194 -0.80 14.29 -3.96
N TYR A 195 -0.73 13.68 -5.15
CA TYR A 195 0.34 12.73 -5.51
C TYR A 195 1.72 13.37 -5.47
N SER A 196 1.86 14.61 -5.95
CA SER A 196 3.11 15.38 -5.83
C SER A 196 3.47 15.64 -4.36
N GLY A 197 2.50 15.83 -3.47
CA GLY A 197 2.70 15.86 -2.02
C GLY A 197 3.24 14.53 -1.49
N LEU A 198 2.55 13.43 -1.79
CA LEU A 198 2.93 12.06 -1.39
C LEU A 198 4.35 11.70 -1.82
N MET A 199 4.77 12.05 -3.04
CA MET A 199 6.13 11.78 -3.52
C MET A 199 7.19 12.51 -2.69
N ARG A 200 6.96 13.78 -2.32
CA ARG A 200 7.88 14.52 -1.42
C ARG A 200 7.91 13.91 -0.01
N GLU A 201 6.77 13.42 0.49
CA GLU A 201 6.74 12.69 1.76
C GLU A 201 7.53 11.37 1.68
N LEU A 202 7.40 10.62 0.59
CA LEU A 202 8.12 9.36 0.35
C LEU A 202 9.64 9.59 0.30
N GLU A 203 10.13 10.60 -0.43
CA GLU A 203 11.57 10.97 -0.45
C GLU A 203 12.14 11.27 0.95
N LEU A 204 11.33 11.87 1.83
CA LEU A 204 11.72 12.14 3.22
C LEU A 204 11.60 10.89 4.12
N ARG A 205 10.69 9.97 3.80
CA ARG A 205 10.43 8.72 4.53
C ARG A 205 11.42 7.63 4.19
N GLU A 206 11.88 7.54 2.95
CA GLU A 206 12.89 6.59 2.48
C GLU A 206 14.11 6.59 3.39
N LYS A 207 14.62 7.78 3.75
CA LYS A 207 15.77 7.94 4.66
C LYS A 207 15.52 7.36 6.05
N LYS A 208 14.28 7.44 6.55
CA LYS A 208 13.88 6.87 7.85
C LYS A 208 13.74 5.35 7.76
N VAL A 209 13.05 4.86 6.73
CA VAL A 209 12.88 3.44 6.43
C VAL A 209 14.23 2.74 6.28
N ASN A 210 15.14 3.31 5.48
CA ASN A 210 16.50 2.80 5.32
C ASN A 210 17.32 2.83 6.61
N GLY A 211 17.12 3.83 7.47
CA GLY A 211 17.71 3.88 8.82
C GLY A 211 17.20 2.75 9.74
N VAL A 212 15.90 2.45 9.69
CA VAL A 212 15.31 1.32 10.42
C VAL A 212 15.83 -0.01 9.87
N GLN A 213 15.86 -0.20 8.56
CA GLN A 213 16.42 -1.41 7.93
C GLN A 213 17.89 -1.62 8.33
N THR A 214 18.73 -0.60 8.21
CA THR A 214 20.14 -0.63 8.63
C THR A 214 20.30 -1.02 10.11
N THR A 215 19.37 -0.57 10.97
CA THR A 215 19.34 -0.93 12.38
C THR A 215 18.95 -2.40 12.58
N GLY A 216 17.94 -2.89 11.86
CA GLY A 216 17.54 -4.30 11.85
C GLY A 216 18.69 -5.20 11.41
N ASP A 217 19.29 -4.91 10.25
CA ASP A 217 20.45 -5.65 9.73
C ASP A 217 21.62 -5.67 10.71
N LYS A 218 21.86 -4.55 11.42
CA LYS A 218 22.88 -4.52 12.47
C LYS A 218 22.54 -5.48 13.61
N LEU A 219 21.32 -5.44 14.14
CA LEU A 219 20.90 -6.37 15.20
C LEU A 219 20.99 -7.84 14.76
N LEU A 220 20.70 -8.14 13.48
CA LEU A 220 20.84 -9.49 12.92
C LEU A 220 22.31 -9.94 12.77
N ARG A 221 23.22 -9.03 12.39
CA ARG A 221 24.68 -9.31 12.33
C ARG A 221 25.30 -9.43 13.72
N ASP A 222 24.87 -8.59 14.67
CA ASP A 222 25.35 -8.59 16.05
C ASP A 222 24.80 -9.78 16.88
N GLY A 223 24.02 -10.69 16.26
CA GLY A 223 23.54 -11.92 16.87
C GLY A 223 22.41 -11.73 17.89
N HIS A 224 21.57 -10.70 17.73
CA HIS A 224 20.54 -10.34 18.71
C HIS A 224 19.58 -11.52 19.01
N PRO A 225 19.34 -11.90 20.28
CA PRO A 225 18.54 -13.09 20.64
C PRO A 225 17.11 -13.12 20.06
N ALA A 226 16.46 -11.95 19.96
CA ALA A 226 15.13 -11.78 19.38
C ALA A 226 15.12 -11.83 17.82
N ARG A 227 16.01 -12.59 17.20
CA ARG A 227 16.27 -12.62 15.75
C ARG A 227 15.00 -12.69 14.90
N LYS A 228 14.09 -13.62 15.24
CA LYS A 228 12.83 -13.85 14.49
C LYS A 228 11.95 -12.60 14.43
N THR A 229 11.86 -11.85 15.52
CA THR A 229 11.07 -10.61 15.59
C THR A 229 11.71 -9.53 14.72
N VAL A 230 13.04 -9.40 14.75
CA VAL A 230 13.77 -8.45 13.90
C VAL A 230 13.60 -8.78 12.41
N GLU A 231 13.79 -10.05 12.02
CA GLU A 231 13.57 -10.53 10.64
C GLU A 231 12.15 -10.25 10.16
N ALA A 232 11.13 -10.50 11.00
CA ALA A 232 9.73 -10.25 10.65
C ALA A 232 9.43 -8.77 10.39
N PHE A 233 9.91 -7.86 11.26
CA PHE A 233 9.72 -6.41 11.08
C PHE A 233 10.50 -5.86 9.88
N THR A 234 11.75 -6.30 9.67
CA THR A 234 12.56 -5.95 8.48
C THR A 234 11.87 -6.38 7.18
N ALA A 235 11.38 -7.62 7.11
CA ALA A 235 10.67 -8.14 5.94
C ALA A 235 9.33 -7.45 5.70
N ALA A 236 8.55 -7.19 6.76
CA ALA A 236 7.28 -6.46 6.67
C ALA A 236 7.50 -5.04 6.17
N LEU A 237 8.50 -4.33 6.70
CA LEU A 237 8.81 -2.95 6.30
C LEU A 237 9.25 -2.88 4.83
N GLN A 238 10.05 -3.83 4.35
CA GLN A 238 10.44 -3.85 2.93
C GLN A 238 9.28 -4.25 2.01
N THR A 239 8.38 -5.13 2.47
CA THR A 239 7.19 -5.51 1.71
C THR A 239 6.26 -4.31 1.54
N GLN A 240 5.94 -3.60 2.62
CA GLN A 240 5.09 -2.41 2.57
C GLN A 240 5.75 -1.24 1.82
N TRP A 241 7.08 -1.08 1.93
CA TRP A 241 7.82 -0.07 1.15
C TRP A 241 7.79 -0.37 -0.36
N SER A 242 8.01 -1.63 -0.74
CA SER A 242 7.91 -2.04 -2.15
C SER A 242 6.48 -1.86 -2.68
N TRP A 243 5.47 -2.14 -1.84
CA TRP A 243 4.06 -2.02 -2.19
C TRP A 243 3.61 -0.57 -2.41
N ILE A 244 4.00 0.39 -1.56
CA ILE A 244 3.63 1.80 -1.79
C ILE A 244 4.24 2.35 -3.09
N LEU A 245 5.41 1.86 -3.51
CA LEU A 245 6.01 2.21 -4.81
C LEU A 245 5.23 1.62 -6.00
N GLN A 246 4.68 0.40 -5.88
CA GLN A 246 3.77 -0.16 -6.89
C GLN A 246 2.47 0.66 -6.97
N LEU A 247 1.95 1.13 -5.84
CA LEU A 247 0.80 2.06 -5.82
C LEU A 247 1.13 3.38 -6.53
N CYS A 248 2.33 3.94 -6.38
CA CYS A 248 2.78 5.09 -7.17
C CYS A 248 2.71 4.84 -8.69
N CYS A 249 3.19 3.68 -9.17
CA CYS A 249 3.07 3.31 -10.58
C CYS A 249 1.61 3.20 -11.06
N CYS A 250 0.69 2.72 -10.20
CA CYS A 250 -0.73 2.75 -10.49
C CYS A 250 -1.26 4.19 -10.59
N ILE A 251 -0.94 5.05 -9.62
CA ILE A 251 -1.43 6.44 -9.55
C ILE A 251 -0.98 7.22 -10.78
N GLU A 252 0.27 7.10 -11.21
CA GLU A 252 0.78 7.73 -12.43
C GLU A 252 0.01 7.27 -13.68
N THR A 253 -0.25 5.98 -13.77
CA THR A 253 -0.98 5.40 -14.90
C THR A 253 -2.43 5.88 -14.91
N HIS A 254 -3.15 5.84 -13.78
CA HIS A 254 -4.52 6.35 -13.70
C HIS A 254 -4.60 7.87 -13.90
N LEU A 255 -3.67 8.66 -13.37
CA LEU A 255 -3.60 10.10 -13.63
C LEU A 255 -3.48 10.39 -15.13
N LYS A 256 -2.61 9.66 -15.84
CA LYS A 256 -2.43 9.80 -17.29
C LYS A 256 -3.72 9.44 -18.05
N GLU A 257 -4.24 8.24 -17.83
CA GLU A 257 -5.39 7.73 -18.61
C GLU A 257 -6.71 8.43 -18.26
N ASN A 258 -6.96 8.75 -16.99
CA ASN A 258 -8.17 9.49 -16.59
C ASN A 258 -8.12 10.95 -17.06
N THR A 259 -6.95 11.61 -17.06
CA THR A 259 -6.81 12.95 -17.65
C THR A 259 -7.11 12.91 -19.15
N ALA A 260 -6.58 11.91 -19.86
CA ALA A 260 -6.86 11.72 -21.29
C ALA A 260 -8.36 11.43 -21.57
N TYR A 261 -9.02 10.64 -20.71
CA TYR A 261 -10.46 10.37 -20.76
C TYR A 261 -11.28 11.66 -20.61
N PHE A 262 -11.05 12.45 -19.54
CA PHE A 262 -11.85 13.65 -19.27
C PHE A 262 -11.59 14.74 -20.32
N GLN A 263 -10.34 14.92 -20.76
CA GLN A 263 -10.03 15.84 -21.85
C GLN A 263 -10.74 15.42 -23.15
N PHE A 264 -10.72 14.13 -23.50
CA PHE A 264 -11.40 13.64 -24.70
C PHE A 264 -12.92 13.95 -24.67
N PHE A 265 -13.61 13.67 -23.57
CA PHE A 265 -15.05 13.98 -23.49
C PHE A 265 -15.34 15.49 -23.42
N SER A 266 -14.40 16.30 -22.92
CA SER A 266 -14.48 17.77 -23.02
C SER A 266 -14.37 18.23 -24.47
N ASP A 267 -13.37 17.74 -25.22
CA ASP A 267 -13.13 18.11 -26.61
C ASP A 267 -14.28 17.65 -27.52
N VAL A 268 -14.85 16.46 -27.26
CA VAL A 268 -16.07 15.97 -27.93
C VAL A 268 -17.23 16.93 -27.70
N LYS A 269 -17.44 17.41 -26.47
CA LYS A 269 -18.52 18.36 -26.17
C LYS A 269 -18.29 19.72 -26.85
N GLU A 270 -17.05 20.21 -26.84
CA GLU A 270 -16.70 21.44 -27.58
C GLU A 270 -16.96 21.28 -29.09
N ALA A 271 -16.66 20.10 -29.64
CA ALA A 271 -16.97 19.76 -31.02
C ALA A 271 -18.49 19.67 -31.30
N GLU A 272 -19.29 19.11 -30.39
CA GLU A 272 -20.76 19.11 -30.45
C GLU A 272 -21.32 20.53 -30.46
N ASP A 273 -20.87 21.38 -29.54
CA ASP A 273 -21.29 22.78 -29.43
C ASP A 273 -20.85 23.61 -30.64
N LYS A 274 -19.66 23.37 -31.22
CA LYS A 274 -19.19 24.02 -32.45
C LYS A 274 -20.03 23.61 -33.67
N ILE A 275 -20.29 22.31 -33.88
CA ILE A 275 -21.18 21.82 -34.95
C ILE A 275 -22.57 22.47 -34.84
N LYS A 276 -23.13 22.53 -33.62
CA LYS A 276 -24.42 23.15 -33.39
C LYS A 276 -24.42 24.64 -33.74
N LYS A 277 -23.38 25.37 -33.34
CA LYS A 277 -23.22 26.79 -33.68
C LYS A 277 -23.10 27.02 -35.20
N MET A 278 -22.39 26.15 -35.91
CA MET A 278 -22.31 26.18 -37.38
C MET A 278 -23.67 25.92 -38.02
N GLN A 279 -24.39 24.88 -37.56
CA GLN A 279 -25.75 24.59 -38.01
C GLN A 279 -26.72 25.77 -37.81
N ASP A 280 -26.69 26.38 -36.63
CA ASP A 280 -27.56 27.52 -36.32
C ASP A 280 -27.12 28.80 -37.05
N THR A 281 -25.89 28.87 -37.56
CA THR A 281 -25.41 29.99 -38.38
C THR A 281 -25.88 29.84 -39.82
N MET A 282 -25.66 28.68 -40.46
CA MET A 282 -26.16 28.41 -41.81
C MET A 282 -27.68 28.61 -41.91
N LYS A 283 -28.46 28.06 -40.95
CA LYS A 283 -29.93 28.27 -40.90
C LYS A 283 -30.38 29.73 -40.81
N ARG A 284 -29.54 30.62 -40.28
CA ARG A 284 -29.85 32.06 -40.12
C ARG A 284 -29.35 32.90 -41.29
N LYS A 285 -28.24 32.53 -41.94
CA LYS A 285 -27.71 33.24 -43.11
C LYS A 285 -28.51 32.92 -44.38
N TYR A 286 -28.70 31.64 -44.66
CA TYR A 286 -29.24 31.15 -45.94
C TYR A 286 -30.76 30.90 -45.90
N SER A 287 -31.50 31.79 -45.22
CA SER A 287 -32.97 31.75 -45.25
C SER A 287 -33.48 32.32 -46.57
N CYS A 288 -34.13 31.50 -47.39
CA CYS A 288 -34.56 31.89 -48.74
C CYS A 288 -35.55 33.07 -48.75
N ASP A 289 -35.05 34.26 -49.09
CA ASP A 289 -35.85 35.43 -49.46
C ASP A 289 -35.64 35.72 -50.96
N ARG A 290 -36.74 35.84 -51.71
CA ARG A 290 -36.71 36.11 -53.16
C ARG A 290 -36.45 37.59 -53.50
N SER A 291 -36.29 38.46 -52.51
CA SER A 291 -36.01 39.90 -52.69
C SER A 291 -34.53 40.28 -52.63
N ILE A 292 -33.63 39.30 -52.61
CA ILE A 292 -32.18 39.51 -52.47
C ILE A 292 -31.55 40.16 -53.71
N THR A 293 -30.55 41.03 -53.50
CA THR A 293 -29.82 41.71 -54.59
C THR A 293 -28.61 40.91 -55.05
N VAL A 294 -28.15 41.14 -56.29
CA VAL A 294 -26.99 40.42 -56.88
C VAL A 294 -25.73 40.55 -56.00
N THR A 295 -25.35 41.77 -55.59
CA THR A 295 -24.18 41.98 -54.71
C THR A 295 -24.31 41.25 -53.38
N ARG A 296 -25.52 41.14 -52.84
CA ARG A 296 -25.78 40.39 -51.60
C ARG A 296 -25.68 38.89 -51.80
N LEU A 297 -25.98 38.40 -53.00
CA LEU A 297 -25.82 37.01 -53.39
C LEU A 297 -24.33 36.66 -53.63
N GLU A 298 -23.56 37.59 -54.20
CA GLU A 298 -22.09 37.48 -54.31
C GLU A 298 -21.43 37.41 -52.91
N ASP A 299 -21.84 38.27 -51.97
CA ASP A 299 -21.39 38.22 -50.57
C ASP A 299 -21.71 36.86 -49.91
N LEU A 300 -22.93 36.33 -50.12
CA LEU A 300 -23.37 35.05 -49.53
C LEU A 300 -22.61 33.84 -50.09
N LEU A 301 -22.32 33.84 -51.40
CA LEU A 301 -21.51 32.81 -52.05
C LEU A 301 -20.08 32.77 -51.52
N GLN A 302 -19.47 33.94 -51.27
CA GLN A 302 -18.14 34.00 -50.64
C GLN A 302 -18.19 33.51 -49.19
N ASP A 303 -19.18 33.97 -48.41
CA ASP A 303 -19.43 33.47 -47.04
C ASP A 303 -19.62 31.94 -47.01
N ALA A 304 -20.30 31.36 -48.01
CA ALA A 304 -20.56 29.92 -48.11
C ALA A 304 -19.29 29.13 -48.49
N ALA A 305 -18.44 29.68 -49.35
CA ALA A 305 -17.13 29.10 -49.67
C ALA A 305 -16.22 29.06 -48.42
N ASP A 306 -16.15 30.16 -47.67
CA ASP A 306 -15.39 30.25 -46.42
C ASP A 306 -15.94 29.29 -45.35
N GLU A 307 -17.27 29.15 -45.22
CA GLU A 307 -17.90 28.20 -44.29
C GLU A 307 -17.64 26.73 -44.72
N LYS A 308 -17.56 26.45 -46.02
CA LYS A 308 -17.18 25.13 -46.56
C LYS A 308 -15.72 24.78 -46.28
N GLU A 309 -14.81 25.74 -46.32
CA GLU A 309 -13.42 25.53 -45.86
C GLU A 309 -13.38 25.21 -44.36
N GLN A 310 -14.09 25.96 -43.52
CA GLN A 310 -14.19 25.70 -42.08
C GLN A 310 -14.77 24.32 -41.74
N LEU A 311 -15.74 23.83 -42.52
CA LEU A 311 -16.26 22.45 -42.39
C LEU A 311 -15.18 21.41 -42.71
N ASN A 312 -14.35 21.62 -43.75
CA ASN A 312 -13.24 20.74 -44.12
C ASN A 312 -12.11 20.72 -43.08
N GLU A 313 -11.74 21.87 -42.51
CA GLU A 313 -10.82 21.93 -41.37
C GLU A 313 -11.37 21.14 -40.17
N PHE A 314 -12.66 21.32 -39.88
CA PHE A 314 -13.31 20.68 -38.76
C PHE A 314 -13.45 19.16 -38.94
N LYS A 315 -13.62 18.68 -40.18
CA LYS A 315 -13.52 17.25 -40.53
C LYS A 315 -12.16 16.66 -40.16
N THR A 316 -11.08 17.41 -40.40
CA THR A 316 -9.72 17.00 -40.00
C THR A 316 -9.56 16.94 -38.48
N HIS A 317 -10.20 17.85 -37.74
CA HIS A 317 -10.27 17.80 -36.29
C HIS A 317 -11.05 16.57 -35.77
N LEU A 318 -12.20 16.22 -36.36
CA LEU A 318 -12.95 15.01 -36.00
C LEU A 318 -12.15 13.73 -36.25
N GLU A 319 -11.40 13.60 -37.35
CA GLU A 319 -10.48 12.47 -37.58
C GLU A 319 -9.34 12.41 -36.53
N GLY A 320 -9.00 13.53 -35.89
CA GLY A 320 -8.17 13.57 -34.68
C GLY A 320 -8.87 12.92 -33.47
N LEU A 321 -10.12 13.33 -33.18
CA LEU A 321 -10.93 12.75 -32.10
C LEU A 321 -11.19 11.26 -32.31
N LYS A 322 -11.49 10.84 -33.55
CA LYS A 322 -11.76 9.45 -33.96
C LYS A 322 -10.59 8.51 -33.74
N ARG A 323 -9.36 9.01 -33.92
CA ARG A 323 -8.13 8.27 -33.56
C ARG A 323 -8.00 8.15 -32.04
N ARG A 324 -8.22 9.24 -31.29
CA ARG A 324 -8.16 9.25 -29.82
C ARG A 324 -9.22 8.35 -29.17
N ALA A 325 -10.45 8.32 -29.70
CA ALA A 325 -11.56 7.52 -29.18
C ALA A 325 -11.21 6.01 -29.06
N LYS A 326 -10.35 5.50 -29.95
CA LYS A 326 -9.88 4.11 -29.95
C LYS A 326 -8.92 3.79 -28.80
N THR A 327 -8.28 4.79 -28.19
CA THR A 327 -7.32 4.64 -27.10
C THR A 327 -7.86 5.09 -25.73
N VAL A 328 -9.10 5.60 -25.66
CA VAL A 328 -9.72 6.03 -24.39
C VAL A 328 -10.09 4.80 -23.55
N VAL A 329 -9.64 4.78 -22.30
CA VAL A 329 -9.95 3.74 -21.30
C VAL A 329 -11.43 3.79 -20.85
N GLN A 330 -11.87 2.78 -20.10
CA GLN A 330 -13.26 2.68 -19.62
C GLN A 330 -13.34 2.97 -18.11
N LEU A 331 -13.91 4.11 -17.71
CA LEU A 331 -14.07 4.45 -16.29
C LEU A 331 -15.37 3.93 -15.67
N LYS A 332 -16.48 3.91 -16.43
CA LYS A 332 -17.80 3.46 -15.96
C LYS A 332 -17.82 2.11 -15.23
N PRO A 333 -17.11 1.05 -15.66
CA PRO A 333 -17.11 -0.23 -14.96
C PRO A 333 -16.39 -0.22 -13.60
N ARG A 334 -15.66 0.86 -13.27
CA ARG A 334 -15.00 0.99 -11.95
C ARG A 334 -15.98 1.34 -10.83
N ASN A 335 -17.06 2.03 -11.18
CA ASN A 335 -18.14 2.40 -10.28
C ASN A 335 -19.04 1.15 -10.04
N PRO A 336 -19.25 0.68 -8.79
CA PRO A 336 -20.08 -0.49 -8.49
C PRO A 336 -21.55 -0.35 -8.91
N ALA A 337 -22.04 0.87 -9.17
CA ALA A 337 -23.37 1.10 -9.75
C ALA A 337 -23.46 0.76 -11.25
N THR A 338 -22.35 0.32 -11.86
CA THR A 338 -22.29 -0.22 -13.23
C THR A 338 -21.92 -1.71 -13.16
N PRO A 339 -22.89 -2.63 -13.00
CA PRO A 339 -22.61 -4.06 -12.91
C PRO A 339 -22.03 -4.59 -14.22
N ILE A 340 -20.95 -5.35 -14.13
CA ILE A 340 -20.38 -6.06 -15.27
C ILE A 340 -21.25 -7.29 -15.64
N LYS A 341 -21.24 -7.67 -16.92
CA LYS A 341 -21.94 -8.86 -17.42
C LYS A 341 -20.91 -9.89 -17.88
N GLY A 342 -20.74 -10.96 -17.09
CA GLY A 342 -19.72 -11.98 -17.36
C GLY A 342 -18.30 -11.44 -17.11
N LYS A 343 -17.34 -11.91 -17.91
CA LYS A 343 -15.93 -11.51 -17.81
C LYS A 343 -15.68 -10.21 -18.57
N LEU A 344 -15.19 -9.18 -17.89
CA LEU A 344 -14.73 -7.94 -18.52
C LEU A 344 -13.19 -7.95 -18.59
N PRO A 345 -12.54 -7.70 -19.75
CA PRO A 345 -11.09 -7.61 -19.81
C PRO A 345 -10.58 -6.42 -18.99
N ILE A 346 -9.47 -6.63 -18.30
CA ILE A 346 -8.73 -5.64 -17.52
C ILE A 346 -7.23 -5.86 -17.72
N GLN A 347 -6.42 -4.82 -17.52
CA GLN A 347 -4.96 -4.90 -17.67
C GLN A 347 -4.28 -4.44 -16.39
N ALA A 348 -3.29 -5.20 -15.92
CA ALA A 348 -2.50 -4.86 -14.74
C ALA A 348 -1.54 -3.70 -15.01
N VAL A 349 -1.46 -2.72 -14.09
CA VAL A 349 -0.59 -1.54 -14.22
C VAL A 349 0.64 -1.57 -13.30
N CYS A 350 0.69 -2.52 -12.37
CA CYS A 350 1.78 -2.74 -11.42
C CYS A 350 2.02 -4.25 -11.21
N ASP A 351 3.10 -4.58 -10.52
CA ASP A 351 3.32 -5.94 -10.03
C ASP A 351 2.57 -6.14 -8.70
N PHE A 352 1.83 -7.25 -8.58
CA PHE A 352 1.06 -7.60 -7.41
C PHE A 352 1.17 -9.10 -7.09
N LYS A 353 1.40 -9.43 -5.82
CA LYS A 353 1.53 -10.81 -5.35
C LYS A 353 0.85 -11.03 -4.01
N GLN A 354 0.00 -12.05 -3.95
CA GLN A 354 -0.50 -12.65 -2.71
C GLN A 354 -0.33 -14.17 -2.78
N MET A 355 -0.84 -14.92 -1.79
CA MET A 355 -0.72 -16.39 -1.80
C MET A 355 -1.53 -17.01 -2.94
N GLU A 356 -2.65 -16.39 -3.26
CA GLU A 356 -3.69 -16.90 -4.15
C GLU A 356 -3.49 -16.48 -5.62
N ILE A 357 -2.68 -15.45 -5.89
CA ILE A 357 -2.47 -14.92 -7.24
C ILE A 357 -1.13 -14.17 -7.34
N THR A 358 -0.50 -14.22 -8.51
CA THR A 358 0.56 -13.29 -8.92
C THR A 358 0.17 -12.68 -10.26
N VAL A 359 0.34 -11.36 -10.36
CA VAL A 359 0.04 -10.54 -11.54
C VAL A 359 1.23 -9.61 -11.75
N HIS A 360 1.70 -9.48 -12.98
CA HIS A 360 2.78 -8.58 -13.36
C HIS A 360 2.24 -7.40 -14.17
N ARG A 361 2.98 -6.30 -14.19
CA ARG A 361 2.65 -5.13 -14.99
C ARG A 361 2.50 -5.49 -16.48
N GLY A 362 1.34 -5.21 -17.04
CA GLY A 362 0.98 -5.49 -18.44
C GLY A 362 0.11 -6.73 -18.62
N ASP A 363 0.02 -7.63 -17.64
CA ASP A 363 -0.78 -8.86 -17.71
C ASP A 363 -2.25 -8.55 -18.03
N GLU A 364 -2.81 -9.26 -19.01
CA GLU A 364 -4.24 -9.25 -19.30
C GLU A 364 -4.97 -10.20 -18.33
N CYS A 365 -5.98 -9.67 -17.64
CA CYS A 365 -6.79 -10.39 -16.67
C CYS A 365 -8.29 -10.22 -17.00
N ALA A 366 -9.14 -11.01 -16.35
CA ALA A 366 -10.58 -10.85 -16.41
C ALA A 366 -11.16 -10.42 -15.07
N LEU A 367 -11.91 -9.31 -15.07
CA LEU A 367 -12.72 -8.85 -13.96
C LEU A 367 -14.00 -9.69 -13.88
N LEU A 368 -14.26 -10.26 -12.71
CA LEU A 368 -15.40 -11.15 -12.41
C LEU A 368 -16.43 -10.53 -11.47
N ASP A 369 -16.02 -9.62 -10.59
CA ASP A 369 -16.92 -8.86 -9.71
C ASP A 369 -16.30 -7.50 -9.35
N ASN A 370 -17.10 -6.43 -9.51
CA ASN A 370 -16.78 -5.04 -9.19
C ASN A 370 -17.66 -4.47 -8.04
N SER A 371 -18.40 -5.31 -7.31
CA SER A 371 -19.29 -4.92 -6.21
C SER A 371 -18.61 -4.15 -5.07
N GLN A 372 -17.32 -4.41 -4.83
CA GLN A 372 -16.47 -3.65 -3.92
C GLN A 372 -15.59 -2.66 -4.72
N PRO A 373 -15.69 -1.33 -4.51
CA PRO A 373 -15.04 -0.34 -5.36
C PRO A 373 -13.50 -0.40 -5.31
N TYR A 374 -12.94 -0.67 -4.13
CA TYR A 374 -11.50 -0.74 -3.88
C TYR A 374 -10.90 -2.15 -4.00
N LYS A 375 -11.73 -3.19 -4.18
CA LYS A 375 -11.26 -4.59 -4.24
C LYS A 375 -12.08 -5.40 -5.23
N TRP A 376 -11.44 -5.90 -6.28
CA TRP A 376 -12.10 -6.62 -7.36
C TRP A 376 -11.82 -8.10 -7.30
N LYS A 377 -12.80 -8.90 -7.72
CA LYS A 377 -12.59 -10.32 -7.99
C LYS A 377 -12.06 -10.48 -9.40
N VAL A 378 -10.88 -11.04 -9.55
CA VAL A 378 -10.15 -11.13 -10.83
C VAL A 378 -9.67 -12.55 -11.10
N LEU A 379 -9.46 -12.84 -12.38
CA LEU A 379 -8.91 -14.08 -12.90
C LEU A 379 -7.69 -13.74 -13.78
N ASN A 380 -6.52 -14.33 -13.51
CA ASN A 380 -5.35 -14.17 -14.38
C ASN A 380 -5.36 -15.13 -15.58
N ASP A 381 -4.32 -15.03 -16.41
CA ASP A 381 -4.02 -15.90 -17.55
C ASP A 381 -3.93 -17.39 -17.19
N LYS A 382 -3.43 -17.71 -16.00
CA LYS A 382 -3.27 -19.08 -15.47
C LYS A 382 -4.57 -19.70 -14.95
N GLY A 383 -5.62 -18.90 -14.80
CA GLY A 383 -6.89 -19.33 -14.22
C GLY A 383 -6.95 -19.23 -12.69
N ASP A 384 -5.98 -18.58 -12.04
CA ASP A 384 -6.01 -18.28 -10.61
C ASP A 384 -7.06 -17.19 -10.34
N GLU A 385 -7.97 -17.45 -9.40
CA GLU A 385 -9.05 -16.53 -9.01
C GLU A 385 -8.78 -15.93 -7.64
N ALA A 386 -8.72 -14.60 -7.54
CA ALA A 386 -8.44 -13.91 -6.27
C ALA A 386 -9.14 -12.55 -6.17
N SER A 387 -9.09 -11.96 -4.97
CA SER A 387 -9.57 -10.60 -4.73
C SER A 387 -8.39 -9.63 -4.58
N VAL A 388 -8.21 -8.74 -5.56
CA VAL A 388 -7.04 -7.85 -5.71
C VAL A 388 -7.49 -6.38 -5.62
N PRO A 389 -6.67 -5.44 -5.10
CA PRO A 389 -7.03 -4.03 -5.08
C PRO A 389 -7.36 -3.48 -6.48
N SER A 390 -8.46 -2.75 -6.63
CA SER A 390 -8.93 -2.29 -7.95
C SER A 390 -7.96 -1.32 -8.62
N ILE A 391 -7.18 -0.59 -7.83
CA ILE A 391 -6.12 0.31 -8.29
C ILE A 391 -5.04 -0.40 -9.12
N CYS A 392 -4.83 -1.72 -8.95
CA CYS A 392 -3.84 -2.49 -9.72
C CYS A 392 -4.19 -2.65 -11.21
N PHE A 393 -5.40 -2.29 -11.64
CA PHE A 393 -5.88 -2.57 -12.99
C PHE A 393 -6.51 -1.36 -13.68
N LEU A 394 -6.29 -1.26 -14.99
CA LEU A 394 -7.13 -0.49 -15.91
C LEU A 394 -8.24 -1.37 -16.49
N VAL A 395 -9.32 -0.74 -16.95
CA VAL A 395 -10.23 -1.34 -17.93
C VAL A 395 -9.83 -0.76 -19.31
N PRO A 396 -9.17 -1.56 -20.17
CA PRO A 396 -8.58 -1.07 -21.41
C PRO A 396 -9.63 -0.60 -22.43
N PRO A 397 -9.21 0.09 -23.51
CA PRO A 397 -10.03 0.31 -24.69
C PRO A 397 -10.49 -1.02 -25.32
N THR A 398 -11.49 -1.05 -26.21
CA THR A 398 -12.22 0.07 -26.82
C THR A 398 -13.37 0.58 -25.94
N ASN A 399 -13.35 1.86 -25.57
CA ASN A 399 -14.48 2.51 -24.94
C ASN A 399 -15.60 2.78 -25.96
N LYS A 400 -16.73 2.10 -25.81
CA LYS A 400 -17.89 2.22 -26.72
C LYS A 400 -18.52 3.60 -26.71
N ASP A 401 -18.61 4.26 -25.55
CA ASP A 401 -19.17 5.61 -25.45
C ASP A 401 -18.31 6.59 -26.24
N ALA A 402 -16.99 6.51 -26.08
CA ALA A 402 -16.04 7.39 -26.78
C ALA A 402 -16.12 7.24 -28.31
N VAL A 403 -16.20 6.01 -28.81
CA VAL A 403 -16.36 5.73 -30.25
C VAL A 403 -17.74 6.20 -30.76
N ASN A 404 -18.80 5.95 -30.01
CA ASN A 404 -20.16 6.32 -30.40
C ASN A 404 -20.36 7.84 -30.45
N SER A 405 -19.81 8.60 -29.49
CA SER A 405 -19.88 10.07 -29.50
C SER A 405 -19.23 10.66 -30.76
N VAL A 406 -18.05 10.17 -31.16
CA VAL A 406 -17.39 10.67 -32.40
C VAL A 406 -18.12 10.21 -33.65
N ALA A 407 -18.71 9.01 -33.67
CA ALA A 407 -19.57 8.58 -34.79
C ALA A 407 -20.82 9.48 -34.93
N GLY A 408 -21.38 9.96 -33.80
CA GLY A 408 -22.45 10.95 -33.79
C GLY A 408 -22.00 12.31 -34.35
N LEU A 409 -20.80 12.76 -33.97
CA LEU A 409 -20.18 13.99 -34.50
C LEU A 409 -19.94 13.92 -36.02
N ASP A 410 -19.33 12.83 -36.51
CA ASP A 410 -19.11 12.59 -37.95
C ASP A 410 -20.44 12.64 -38.72
N GLY A 411 -21.47 11.96 -38.21
CA GLY A 411 -22.79 11.95 -38.82
C GLY A 411 -23.47 13.32 -38.80
N ASN A 412 -23.25 14.15 -37.78
CA ASN A 412 -23.74 15.52 -37.72
C ASN A 412 -23.01 16.43 -38.71
N LEU A 413 -21.69 16.30 -38.82
CA LEU A 413 -20.88 17.10 -39.75
C LEU A 413 -21.20 16.78 -41.21
N GLN A 414 -21.41 15.50 -41.55
CA GLN A 414 -21.79 15.12 -42.92
C GLN A 414 -23.10 15.82 -43.32
N ARG A 415 -24.12 15.83 -42.45
CA ARG A 415 -25.39 16.55 -42.73
C ARG A 415 -25.23 18.07 -42.83
N LEU A 416 -24.14 18.65 -42.30
CA LEU A 416 -23.82 20.07 -42.50
C LEU A 416 -23.13 20.31 -43.85
N HIS A 417 -22.24 19.41 -44.28
CA HIS A 417 -21.69 19.44 -45.63
C HIS A 417 -22.80 19.31 -46.68
N ASP A 418 -23.71 18.34 -46.53
CA ASP A 418 -24.80 18.12 -47.48
C ASP A 418 -25.67 19.39 -47.63
N VAL A 419 -25.99 20.08 -46.52
CA VAL A 419 -26.74 21.35 -46.53
C VAL A 419 -25.94 22.51 -47.15
N ALA A 420 -24.63 22.60 -46.88
CA ALA A 420 -23.77 23.63 -47.47
C ALA A 420 -23.64 23.47 -48.99
N ASP A 421 -23.51 22.23 -49.48
CA ASP A 421 -23.44 21.93 -50.91
C ASP A 421 -24.77 22.23 -51.62
N ASP A 422 -25.92 21.94 -51.01
CA ASP A 422 -27.25 22.34 -51.51
C ASP A 422 -27.40 23.87 -51.60
N VAL A 423 -26.92 24.62 -50.60
CA VAL A 423 -26.96 26.10 -50.60
C VAL A 423 -26.09 26.68 -51.71
N CYS A 424 -24.81 26.28 -51.80
CA CYS A 424 -23.91 26.77 -52.85
C CYS A 424 -24.48 26.48 -54.25
N GLY A 425 -24.96 25.25 -54.48
CA GLY A 425 -25.54 24.86 -55.78
C GLY A 425 -26.82 25.63 -56.13
N HIS A 426 -27.63 26.00 -55.13
CA HIS A 426 -28.80 26.85 -55.35
C HIS A 426 -28.42 28.29 -55.69
N GLU A 427 -27.49 28.89 -54.96
CA GLU A 427 -27.06 30.28 -55.15
C GLU A 427 -26.31 30.48 -56.47
N GLU A 428 -25.40 29.55 -56.85
CA GLU A 428 -24.75 29.54 -58.17
C GLU A 428 -25.79 29.49 -59.31
N SER A 429 -26.82 28.65 -59.17
CA SER A 429 -27.91 28.53 -60.15
C SER A 429 -28.73 29.82 -60.29
N VAL A 430 -28.85 30.62 -59.21
CA VAL A 430 -29.55 31.91 -59.24
C VAL A 430 -28.69 32.98 -59.90
N VAL A 431 -27.38 33.06 -59.60
CA VAL A 431 -26.45 34.00 -60.27
C VAL A 431 -26.45 33.79 -61.79
N LEU A 432 -26.33 32.53 -62.23
CA LEU A 432 -26.31 32.17 -63.65
C LEU A 432 -27.64 32.43 -64.39
N ALA A 433 -28.73 32.65 -63.65
CA ALA A 433 -30.06 32.93 -64.21
C ALA A 433 -30.38 34.43 -64.33
N VAL A 434 -29.53 35.34 -63.80
CA VAL A 434 -29.71 36.79 -63.94
C VAL A 434 -29.29 37.22 -65.36
N PRO A 435 -30.19 37.85 -66.16
CA PRO A 435 -29.82 38.34 -67.49
C PRO A 435 -28.80 39.48 -67.41
N ASP A 436 -27.77 39.44 -68.25
CA ASP A 436 -26.74 40.49 -68.32
C ASP A 436 -27.28 41.75 -69.02
N GLU A 437 -27.87 42.67 -68.25
CA GLU A 437 -28.32 43.99 -68.73
C GLU A 437 -27.15 44.97 -69.01
N ARG A 438 -26.08 44.50 -69.69
CA ARG A 438 -24.95 45.34 -70.12
C ARG A 438 -24.61 45.20 -71.61
N HIS A 439 -25.60 45.33 -72.48
CA HIS A 439 -25.40 45.74 -73.88
C HIS A 439 -26.46 46.77 -74.32
N PRO A 440 -26.13 48.08 -74.40
CA PRO A 440 -27.02 49.05 -75.04
C PRO A 440 -26.95 48.86 -76.56
N HIS A 441 -28.11 48.69 -77.20
CA HIS A 441 -28.23 48.71 -78.66
C HIS A 441 -27.86 50.10 -79.22
N HIS A 442 -26.63 50.26 -79.70
CA HIS A 442 -26.33 51.30 -80.69
C HIS A 442 -26.92 50.86 -82.04
N GLN A 443 -28.03 51.48 -82.44
CA GLN A 443 -28.44 51.49 -83.84
C GLN A 443 -27.73 52.63 -84.55
N ASP A 444 -26.79 52.31 -85.44
CA ASP A 444 -26.21 53.28 -86.36
C ASP A 444 -27.25 53.70 -87.40
N LEU A 445 -27.51 55.01 -87.46
CA LEU A 445 -28.36 55.67 -88.45
C LEU A 445 -27.56 56.81 -89.08
N GLU A 446 -27.04 56.57 -90.29
CA GLU A 446 -26.62 57.52 -91.36
C GLU A 446 -25.68 56.74 -92.32
N HIS A 447 -25.65 56.91 -93.66
CA HIS A 447 -26.10 57.97 -94.58
C HIS A 447 -26.85 57.34 -95.80
N HIS A 448 -27.35 58.01 -96.85
CA HIS A 448 -27.11 59.33 -97.46
C HIS A 448 -28.37 59.84 -98.19
N TYR A 449 -28.42 61.14 -98.48
CA TYR A 449 -29.08 61.66 -99.68
C TYR A 449 -28.12 62.61 -100.42
N VAL A 450 -27.99 62.38 -101.74
CA VAL A 450 -27.15 63.08 -102.75
C VAL A 450 -25.64 62.95 -102.59
#